data_AF-A0A914YLI7-F1
#
_entry.id   AF-A0A914YLI7-F1
#
_cell.length_a   1.000
_cell.length_b   1.000
_cell.length_c   1.000
_cell.angle_alpha   90.00
_cell.angle_beta   90.00
_cell.angle_gamma   90.00
#
_symmetry.space_group_name_H-M   'P 1'
#
loop_
_entity.id
_entity.type
_entity.pdbx_description
1 polymer ?
#
loop_
_entity_poly.entity_id
_entity_poly.type
_entity_poly.pdbx_seq_one_letter_code
_entity_poly.pdbx_strand_id
1 'polypeptide(L)'
;MKAAEPCAKNWWIDFIYLNNFIRYDEQCYLVSWYLSTDLQMYLFAPLILIPFTFGPLYGIMSSVLILAVSTAVNVYTVLYHYFPPTDFAYAPTDHRMTTPYSFYTMLMYNAPWIRCQIYIIGILTGFLLQMKKKMKIPWVCIVFQS
;
A
#
# COMPACT_ATOMS: atom_id res chain seq x y z
N MET A 1 3.03 -32.75 0.55
CA MET A 1 2.34 -31.80 1.46
C MET A 1 3.40 -31.05 2.25
N LYS A 2 3.90 -29.91 1.76
CA LYS A 2 4.97 -29.11 2.41
C LYS A 2 4.51 -27.71 2.83
N ALA A 3 3.27 -27.33 2.50
CA ALA A 3 2.69 -26.04 2.89
C ALA A 3 2.02 -26.03 4.27
N ALA A 4 1.77 -27.21 4.88
CA ALA A 4 1.06 -27.31 6.16
C ALA A 4 1.92 -26.97 7.39
N GLU A 5 3.22 -27.29 7.35
CA GLU A 5 4.18 -27.04 8.44
C GLU A 5 4.34 -25.55 8.80
N PRO A 6 4.61 -24.63 7.84
CA PRO A 6 4.67 -23.20 8.16
C PRO A 6 3.31 -22.64 8.57
N CYS A 7 2.21 -23.17 8.01
CA CYS A 7 0.87 -22.71 8.36
C CYS A 7 0.49 -23.04 9.82
N ALA A 8 0.74 -24.28 10.28
CA ALA A 8 0.47 -24.68 11.65
C ALA A 8 1.32 -23.91 12.69
N LYS A 9 2.48 -23.38 12.27
CA LYS A 9 3.38 -22.62 13.15
C LYS A 9 3.11 -21.11 13.12
N ASN A 10 2.73 -20.57 11.96
CA ASN A 10 2.61 -19.14 11.71
C ASN A 10 1.15 -18.65 11.58
N TRP A 11 0.14 -19.50 11.80
CA TRP A 11 -1.29 -19.14 11.68
C TRP A 11 -1.67 -17.86 12.46
N TRP A 12 -1.07 -17.64 13.62
CA TRP A 12 -1.34 -16.48 14.47
C TRP A 12 -0.82 -15.18 13.84
N ILE A 13 0.24 -15.23 13.03
CA ILE A 13 0.81 -14.07 12.33
C ILE A 13 -0.14 -13.62 11.22
N ASP A 14 -0.68 -14.58 10.48
CA ASP A 14 -1.73 -14.33 9.47
C ASP A 14 -3.00 -13.78 10.13
N PHE A 15 -3.40 -14.33 11.29
CA PHE A 15 -4.57 -13.86 12.03
C PHE A 15 -4.44 -12.43 12.58
N ILE A 16 -3.25 -12.05 13.04
CA ILE A 16 -2.95 -10.69 13.52
C ILE A 16 -2.60 -9.75 12.35
N TYR A 17 -2.56 -10.26 11.12
CA TYR A 17 -2.26 -9.49 9.90
C TYR A 17 -0.86 -8.86 9.89
N LEU A 18 0.15 -9.59 10.41
CA LEU A 18 1.56 -9.17 10.44
C LEU A 18 2.45 -9.96 9.48
N ASN A 19 1.87 -10.82 8.66
CA ASN A 19 2.57 -11.69 7.71
C ASN A 19 3.40 -10.94 6.64
N ASN A 20 3.13 -9.66 6.40
CA ASN A 20 3.90 -8.80 5.49
C ASN A 20 5.25 -8.39 6.08
N PHE A 21 5.36 -8.39 7.40
CA PHE A 21 6.54 -7.94 8.14
C PHE A 21 7.28 -9.10 8.79
N ILE A 22 6.52 -10.00 9.41
CA ILE A 22 7.03 -11.12 10.17
C ILE A 22 6.92 -12.35 9.28
N ARG A 23 8.07 -12.95 8.93
CA ARG A 23 8.15 -14.20 8.16
C ARG A 23 7.41 -14.12 6.81
N TYR A 24 7.69 -13.07 6.05
CA TYR A 24 7.11 -12.81 4.73
C TYR A 24 7.39 -13.91 3.70
N ASP A 25 8.41 -14.74 3.94
CA ASP A 25 8.84 -15.88 3.15
C ASP A 25 8.14 -17.20 3.53
N GLU A 26 7.51 -17.26 4.71
CA GLU A 26 6.80 -18.45 5.24
C GLU A 26 5.29 -18.20 5.42
N GLN A 27 4.66 -17.49 4.47
CA GLN A 27 3.22 -17.22 4.50
C GLN A 27 2.41 -18.50 4.24
N CYS A 28 1.38 -18.75 5.05
CA CYS A 28 0.50 -19.90 4.84
C CYS A 28 -0.32 -19.76 3.56
N TYR A 29 -0.87 -18.56 3.36
CA TYR A 29 -1.75 -18.26 2.25
C TYR A 29 -1.24 -17.03 1.54
N LEU A 30 -0.79 -17.16 0.29
CA LEU A 30 -0.17 -16.03 -0.41
C LEU A 30 -1.11 -14.81 -0.39
N VAL A 31 -2.40 -14.95 -0.74
CA VAL A 31 -3.29 -13.78 -0.82
C VAL A 31 -3.54 -13.07 0.53
N SER A 32 -3.20 -13.67 1.70
CA SER A 32 -3.38 -13.01 3.00
C SER A 32 -2.49 -11.78 3.16
N TRP A 33 -1.37 -11.69 2.44
CA TRP A 33 -0.47 -10.53 2.48
C TRP A 33 -1.20 -9.23 2.05
N TYR A 34 -2.11 -9.33 1.08
CA TYR A 34 -2.88 -8.19 0.60
C TYR A 34 -3.89 -7.74 1.66
N LEU A 35 -4.63 -8.68 2.25
CA LEU A 35 -5.61 -8.39 3.29
C LEU A 35 -4.96 -7.76 4.54
N SER A 36 -3.75 -8.21 4.89
CA SER A 36 -2.96 -7.62 5.96
C SER A 36 -2.52 -6.19 5.68
N THR A 37 -2.14 -5.92 4.43
CA THR A 37 -1.79 -4.56 3.98
C THR A 37 -2.99 -3.63 4.12
N ASP A 38 -4.16 -4.06 3.68
CA ASP A 38 -5.38 -3.26 3.71
C ASP A 38 -5.78 -2.91 5.15
N LEU A 39 -5.72 -3.85 6.09
CA LEU A 39 -6.03 -3.56 7.49
C LEU A 39 -5.05 -2.57 8.13
N GLN A 40 -3.75 -2.69 7.82
CA GLN A 40 -2.75 -1.72 8.29
C GLN A 40 -3.04 -0.32 7.77
N MET A 41 -3.53 -0.20 6.53
CA MET A 41 -3.97 1.07 5.94
C MET A 41 -5.23 1.62 6.60
N TYR A 42 -6.19 0.76 6.91
CA TYR A 42 -7.39 1.15 7.66
C TYR A 42 -7.03 1.68 9.05
N LEU A 43 -6.04 1.09 9.73
CA LEU A 43 -5.54 1.59 11.00
C LEU A 43 -4.79 2.92 10.86
N PHE A 44 -4.17 3.18 9.71
CA PHE A 44 -3.49 4.45 9.43
C PHE A 44 -4.44 5.58 8.98
N ALA A 45 -5.61 5.25 8.42
CA ALA A 45 -6.57 6.22 7.91
C ALA A 45 -6.99 7.31 8.92
N PRO A 46 -7.20 7.03 10.23
CA PRO A 46 -7.46 8.07 11.23
C PRO A 46 -6.38 9.14 11.30
N LEU A 47 -5.11 8.81 11.06
CA LEU A 47 -4.02 9.79 11.08
C LEU A 47 -4.20 10.85 9.99
N ILE A 48 -4.77 10.47 8.85
CA ILE A 48 -5.10 11.38 7.76
C ILE A 48 -6.40 12.12 8.06
N LEU A 49 -7.41 11.44 8.62
CA LEU A 49 -8.74 12.00 8.88
C LEU A 49 -8.79 12.98 10.07
N ILE A 50 -7.99 12.79 11.11
CA ILE A 50 -7.98 13.66 12.30
C ILE A 50 -7.64 15.13 11.92
N PRO A 51 -6.61 15.43 11.10
CA PRO A 51 -6.36 16.77 10.60
C PRO A 51 -7.55 17.44 9.87
N PHE A 52 -8.43 16.67 9.21
CA PHE A 52 -9.62 17.23 8.56
C PHE A 52 -10.66 17.76 9.54
N THR A 53 -10.69 17.27 10.79
CA THR A 53 -11.64 17.76 11.81
C THR A 53 -11.25 19.15 12.31
N PHE A 54 -9.96 19.50 12.27
CA PHE A 54 -9.46 20.85 12.60
C PHE A 54 -9.62 21.84 11.45
N GLY A 55 -9.85 21.35 10.23
CA GLY A 55 -10.21 22.18 9.07
C GLY A 55 -9.83 21.55 7.73
N PRO A 56 -10.48 21.96 6.63
CA PRO A 56 -10.21 21.45 5.28
C PRO A 56 -8.74 21.63 4.86
N LEU A 57 -8.16 22.78 5.19
CA LEU A 57 -6.78 23.12 4.81
C LEU A 57 -5.77 22.21 5.52
N TYR A 58 -5.93 21.98 6.82
CA TYR A 58 -5.05 21.11 7.60
C TYR A 58 -5.10 19.66 7.11
N GLY A 59 -6.30 19.15 6.79
CA GLY A 59 -6.48 17.84 6.18
C GLY A 59 -5.81 17.68 4.82
N ILE A 60 -5.93 18.69 3.95
CA ILE A 60 -5.27 18.66 2.64
C ILE A 60 -3.75 18.75 2.80
N MET A 61 -3.25 19.65 3.66
CA MET A 61 -1.81 19.79 3.90
C MET A 61 -1.19 18.52 4.47
N SER A 62 -1.82 17.89 5.46
CA SER A 62 -1.33 16.61 6.02
C SER A 62 -1.34 15.50 4.96
N SER A 63 -2.39 15.42 4.15
CA SER A 63 -2.51 14.43 3.07
C SER A 63 -1.41 14.59 2.03
N VAL A 64 -1.17 15.82 1.56
CA VAL A 64 -0.11 16.11 0.57
C VAL A 64 1.27 15.85 1.16
N LEU A 65 1.49 16.21 2.43
CA LEU A 65 2.76 15.94 3.11
C LEU A 65 3.05 14.44 3.22
N ILE A 66 2.08 13.64 3.67
CA ILE A 66 2.23 12.18 3.79
C ILE A 66 2.46 11.56 2.40
N LEU A 67 1.74 12.02 1.38
CA LEU A 67 1.93 11.56 0.00
C LEU A 67 3.34 11.87 -0.52
N ALA A 68 3.83 13.10 -0.29
CA ALA A 68 5.17 13.51 -0.68
C ALA A 68 6.25 12.70 0.03
N VAL A 69 6.10 12.48 1.35
CA VAL A 69 7.03 11.66 2.14
C VAL A 69 7.04 10.21 1.66
N SER A 70 5.86 9.60 1.48
CA SER A 70 5.74 8.23 0.95
C SER A 70 6.42 8.11 -0.42
N THR A 71 6.17 9.07 -1.32
CA THR A 71 6.79 9.09 -2.65
C THR A 71 8.30 9.23 -2.58
N ALA A 72 8.81 10.14 -1.75
CA ALA A 72 10.24 10.35 -1.57
C ALA A 72 10.94 9.10 -1.03
N VAL A 73 10.36 8.45 -0.01
CA VAL A 73 10.88 7.19 0.55
C VAL A 73 10.90 6.07 -0.49
N ASN A 74 9.84 5.94 -1.29
CA ASN A 74 9.78 4.94 -2.36
C ASN A 74 10.84 5.17 -3.44
N VAL A 75 10.95 6.41 -3.93
CA VAL A 75 11.96 6.78 -4.93
C VAL A 75 13.37 6.56 -4.38
N TYR A 76 13.63 6.98 -3.15
CA TYR A 76 14.92 6.76 -2.50
C TYR A 76 15.25 5.26 -2.40
N THR A 77 14.29 4.44 -1.98
CA THR A 77 14.46 2.99 -1.85
C THR A 77 14.79 2.33 -3.19
N VAL A 78 14.10 2.73 -4.26
CA VAL A 78 14.37 2.23 -5.62
C VAL A 78 15.76 2.62 -6.10
N LEU A 79 16.17 3.88 -5.90
CA LEU A 79 17.48 4.38 -6.33
C LEU A 79 18.64 3.79 -5.52
N TYR A 80 18.44 3.59 -4.22
CA TYR A 80 19.47 3.05 -3.34
C TYR A 80 19.72 1.56 -3.58
N HIS A 81 18.66 0.78 -3.82
CA HIS A 81 18.76 -0.67 -4.02
C HIS A 81 18.80 -1.11 -5.49
N TYR A 82 18.71 -0.18 -6.45
CA TYR A 82 18.65 -0.46 -7.89
C TYR A 82 17.55 -1.47 -8.24
N PHE A 83 16.39 -1.29 -7.62
CA PHE A 83 15.27 -2.21 -7.77
C PHE A 83 14.68 -2.17 -9.19
N PRO A 84 14.29 -3.34 -9.75
CA PRO A 84 13.70 -3.39 -11.08
C PRO A 84 12.31 -2.74 -11.09
N PRO A 85 11.83 -2.26 -12.25
CA PRO A 85 10.50 -1.65 -12.38
C PRO A 85 9.35 -2.68 -12.31
N THR A 86 9.65 -3.98 -12.23
CA THR A 86 8.67 -5.06 -12.24
C THR A 86 8.99 -6.11 -11.18
N ASP A 87 7.96 -6.62 -10.50
CA ASP A 87 8.04 -7.78 -9.60
C ASP A 87 7.92 -9.09 -10.38
N PHE A 88 8.80 -9.29 -11.35
CA PHE A 88 8.89 -10.55 -12.08
C PHE A 88 10.26 -11.17 -11.85
N ALA A 89 10.29 -12.36 -11.26
CA ALA A 89 11.52 -13.06 -10.88
C ALA A 89 12.50 -13.29 -12.05
N TYR A 90 12.02 -13.35 -13.29
CA TYR A 90 12.84 -13.52 -14.48
C TYR A 90 13.01 -12.23 -15.30
N ALA A 91 12.61 -11.08 -14.76
CA ALA A 91 12.83 -9.81 -15.43
C ALA A 91 14.33 -9.47 -15.45
N PRO A 92 14.78 -8.70 -16.45
CA PRO A 92 16.14 -8.17 -16.45
C PRO A 92 16.34 -7.28 -15.22
N THR A 93 17.22 -7.71 -14.33
CA THR A 93 17.67 -6.92 -13.17
C THR A 93 18.95 -6.18 -13.52
N ASP A 94 19.15 -5.01 -12.90
CA ASP A 94 20.41 -4.29 -13.03
C ASP A 94 21.52 -5.08 -12.32
N HIS A 95 22.68 -5.23 -12.95
CA HIS A 95 23.89 -5.83 -12.37
C HIS A 95 24.33 -5.18 -11.04
N ARG A 96 23.86 -3.96 -10.76
CA ARG A 96 24.15 -3.22 -9.51
C ARG A 96 23.26 -3.64 -8.33
N MET A 97 22.20 -4.39 -8.57
CA MET A 97 21.32 -4.87 -7.51
C MET A 97 22.07 -5.86 -6.62
N THR A 98 22.39 -5.41 -5.40
CA THR A 98 23.14 -6.21 -4.41
C THR A 98 22.21 -6.96 -3.46
N THR A 99 20.94 -6.58 -3.40
CA THR A 99 19.93 -7.17 -2.51
C THR A 99 19.25 -8.37 -3.13
N PRO A 100 18.86 -9.38 -2.33
CA PRO A 100 18.10 -10.53 -2.83
C PRO A 100 16.70 -10.13 -3.25
N TYR A 101 16.12 -10.85 -4.21
CA TYR A 101 14.76 -10.61 -4.71
C TYR A 101 13.70 -10.66 -3.60
N SER A 102 13.87 -11.52 -2.60
CA SER A 102 12.98 -11.61 -1.43
C SER A 102 12.87 -10.28 -0.66
N PHE A 103 13.97 -9.52 -0.59
CA PHE A 103 13.99 -8.21 0.06
C PHE A 103 13.24 -7.15 -0.77
N TYR A 104 13.31 -7.25 -2.10
CA TYR A 104 12.47 -6.44 -2.99
C TYR A 104 10.99 -6.76 -2.79
N THR A 105 10.60 -8.04 -2.75
CA THR A 105 9.20 -8.43 -2.50
C THR A 105 8.69 -7.89 -1.17
N MET A 106 9.51 -7.91 -0.11
CA MET A 106 9.13 -7.34 1.19
C MET A 106 9.01 -5.80 1.16
N LEU A 107 10.01 -5.08 0.65
CA LEU A 107 10.06 -3.61 0.70
C LEU A 107 9.22 -2.91 -0.38
N MET A 108 8.97 -3.59 -1.50
CA MET A 108 8.27 -3.01 -2.64
C MET A 108 6.90 -3.62 -2.90
N TYR A 109 6.81 -4.94 -2.94
CA TYR A 109 5.58 -5.60 -3.37
C TYR A 109 4.55 -5.78 -2.25
N ASN A 110 5.01 -6.29 -1.09
CA ASN A 110 4.19 -6.54 0.10
C ASN A 110 4.15 -5.35 1.07
N ALA A 111 4.92 -4.30 0.78
CA ALA A 111 5.03 -3.15 1.64
C ALA A 111 3.76 -2.30 1.65
N PRO A 112 3.21 -1.98 2.84
CA PRO A 112 2.04 -1.11 2.93
C PRO A 112 2.36 0.31 2.44
N TRP A 113 3.47 0.93 2.83
CA TRP A 113 3.76 2.35 2.56
C TRP A 113 3.73 2.76 1.08
N ILE A 114 3.93 1.84 0.14
CA ILE A 114 3.80 2.10 -1.30
C ILE A 114 2.34 2.31 -1.70
N ARG A 115 1.43 1.57 -1.08
CA ARG A 115 -0.01 1.67 -1.36
C ARG A 115 -0.68 2.87 -0.71
N CYS A 116 -0.03 3.53 0.26
CA CYS A 116 -0.64 4.63 1.01
C CYS A 116 -1.18 5.74 0.08
N GLN A 117 -0.50 5.96 -1.05
CA GLN A 117 -0.82 7.00 -2.02
C GLN A 117 -2.25 6.86 -2.57
N ILE A 118 -2.67 5.64 -2.90
CA ILE A 118 -4.02 5.37 -3.46
C ILE A 118 -5.10 5.60 -2.39
N TYR A 119 -4.82 5.22 -1.13
CA TYR A 119 -5.74 5.48 -0.01
C TYR A 119 -5.89 6.99 0.25
N ILE A 120 -4.80 7.75 0.22
CA ILE A 120 -4.85 9.22 0.38
C ILE A 120 -5.69 9.86 -0.72
N ILE A 121 -5.50 9.44 -1.98
CA ILE A 121 -6.30 9.92 -3.11
C ILE A 121 -7.78 9.58 -2.90
N GLY A 122 -8.09 8.36 -2.44
CA GLY A 122 -9.45 7.94 -2.10
C GLY A 122 -10.10 8.82 -1.03
N ILE A 123 -9.38 9.12 0.05
CA ILE A 123 -9.85 10.00 1.14
C ILE A 123 -10.10 11.42 0.62
N LEU A 124 -9.15 11.99 -0.15
CA LEU A 124 -9.30 13.31 -0.74
C LEU A 124 -10.51 13.37 -1.69
N THR A 125 -10.69 12.34 -2.50
CA THR A 125 -11.84 12.24 -3.41
C THR A 125 -13.14 12.16 -2.62
N GLY A 126 -13.21 11.32 -1.58
CA GLY A 126 -14.35 11.23 -0.67
C GLY A 126 -14.68 12.57 0.00
N PHE A 127 -13.66 13.33 0.40
CA PHE A 127 -13.82 14.67 0.97
C PHE A 127 -14.40 15.67 -0.03
N LEU A 128 -13.93 15.66 -1.28
CA LEU A 128 -14.47 16.49 -2.36
C LEU A 128 -15.93 16.15 -2.65
N LEU A 129 -16.29 14.86 -2.65
CA LEU A 129 -17.66 14.40 -2.84
C LEU A 129 -18.56 14.91 -1.70
N GLN A 130 -18.09 14.83 -0.44
CA GLN A 130 -18.81 15.32 0.73
C GLN A 130 -19.07 16.84 0.68
N MET A 131 -18.12 17.61 0.16
CA MET A 131 -18.26 19.06 -0.02
C MET A 131 -19.30 19.42 -1.09
N LYS A 132 -19.57 18.53 -2.06
CA LYS A 132 -20.52 18.75 -3.15
C LYS A 132 -21.76 17.88 -2.99
N LYS A 133 -22.70 18.29 -2.11
CA LYS A 133 -24.01 17.61 -1.88
C LYS A 133 -24.86 17.37 -3.14
N LYS A 134 -24.61 18.07 -4.24
CA LYS A 134 -25.26 17.87 -5.55
C LYS A 134 -24.24 17.90 -6.68
N MET A 135 -23.57 16.78 -6.95
CA MET A 135 -22.87 16.60 -8.23
C MET A 135 -23.86 16.12 -9.28
N LYS A 136 -24.03 16.91 -10.34
CA LYS A 136 -24.64 16.42 -11.57
C LYS A 136 -23.54 15.70 -12.34
N ILE A 137 -23.47 14.37 -12.20
CA ILE A 137 -22.54 13.56 -12.98
C ILE A 137 -23.08 13.52 -14.42
N PRO A 138 -22.34 14.02 -15.42
CA PRO A 138 -22.77 13.92 -16.81
C PRO A 138 -22.77 12.45 -17.23
N TRP A 139 -23.80 12.04 -17.99
CA TRP A 139 -24.03 10.66 -18.41
C TRP A 139 -22.82 10.01 -19.12
N VAL A 140 -21.97 10.82 -19.76
CA VAL A 140 -20.72 10.38 -20.41
C VAL A 140 -19.76 9.68 -19.43
N CYS A 141 -19.70 10.10 -18.16
CA CYS A 141 -18.83 9.45 -17.16
C CYS A 141 -19.35 8.07 -16.72
N ILE A 142 -20.64 7.76 -16.92
CA ILE A 142 -21.24 6.48 -16.52
C ILE A 142 -20.97 5.39 -17.57
N VAL A 143 -20.89 5.78 -18.85
CA VAL A 143 -20.71 4.85 -19.98
C VAL A 143 -19.28 4.29 -20.06
N PHE A 144 -18.28 5.01 -19.57
CA PHE A 144 -16.87 4.56 -19.58
C PHE A 144 -16.52 3.50 -18.52
N GLN A 145 -17.50 3.05 -17.73
CA GLN A 145 -17.30 2.06 -16.66
C GLN A 145 -17.95 0.69 -16.96
N SER A 146 -18.41 0.47 -18.20
CA SER A 146 -18.96 -0.82 -18.68
C SER A 146 -18.03 -1.51 -19.66
#